data_AF-X1J5L2-F1
#
_entry.id   AF-X1J5L2-F1
#
_cell.length_a   1.000
_cell.length_b   1.000
_cell.length_c   1.000
_cell.angle_alpha   90.00
_cell.angle_beta   90.00
_cell.angle_gamma   90.00
#
_symmetry.space_group_name_H-M   'P 1'
#
loop_
_entity.id
_entity.type
_entity.pdbx_description
1 polymer ?
#
loop_
_entity_poly.entity_id
_entity_poly.type
_entity_poly.pdbx_seq_one_letter_code
_entity_poly.pdbx_strand_id
1 'polypeptide(L)'
;MFIVPEGEQHESLLSEPLAEGCTVVMVGKDASTDSSVMTTHVADCSICDWTWHHVPAADHEPGSMRKIYHISQIKTWPPDVGLKWDMYKENYTGVEIPQVPHTYAYHHGVFGYMNDQQLAIAESTIGCRDKMKNSTPSGVFDITTLTLIAMERCKTAREAIK
;
A
#
# COMPACT_ATOMS: atom_id res chain seq x y z
N MET A 1 -24.85 -39.04 -18.00
CA MET A 1 -25.74 -37.89 -18.24
C MET A 1 -26.36 -37.51 -16.91
N PHE A 2 -25.77 -36.54 -16.22
CA PHE A 2 -26.38 -35.84 -15.10
C PHE A 2 -26.16 -34.36 -15.39
N ILE A 3 -27.27 -33.65 -15.57
CA ILE A 3 -27.34 -32.22 -15.84
C ILE A 3 -27.33 -31.54 -14.47
N VAL A 4 -26.35 -30.68 -14.22
CA VAL A 4 -26.33 -29.78 -13.06
C VAL A 4 -26.86 -28.41 -13.53
N PRO A 5 -27.79 -27.76 -12.81
CA PRO A 5 -28.41 -26.52 -13.27
C PRO A 5 -27.43 -25.35 -13.23
N GLU A 6 -27.52 -24.45 -14.22
CA GLU A 6 -26.90 -23.13 -14.19
C GLU A 6 -27.57 -22.28 -13.11
N GLY A 7 -26.81 -21.96 -12.06
CA GLY A 7 -27.23 -21.09 -10.97
C GLY A 7 -26.01 -20.62 -10.19
N GLU A 8 -25.64 -19.36 -10.40
CA GLU A 8 -24.69 -18.53 -9.67
C GLU A 8 -23.68 -19.28 -8.79
N GLN A 9 -22.57 -19.67 -9.42
CA GLN A 9 -21.33 -19.88 -8.67
C GLN A 9 -20.95 -18.53 -8.07
N HIS A 10 -21.23 -18.34 -6.79
CA HIS A 10 -20.44 -17.44 -5.96
C HIS A 10 -19.00 -17.94 -6.05
N GLU A 11 -18.24 -17.33 -6.95
CA GLU A 11 -16.83 -17.59 -7.14
C GLU A 11 -16.15 -17.22 -5.82
N SER A 12 -15.88 -18.25 -5.02
CA SER A 12 -15.01 -18.16 -3.87
C SER A 12 -13.64 -17.71 -4.39
N LEU A 13 -13.37 -16.41 -4.34
CA LEU A 13 -12.08 -15.75 -4.63
C LEU A 13 -10.92 -16.21 -3.70
N LEU A 14 -11.08 -17.35 -3.03
CA LEU A 14 -10.11 -17.95 -2.15
C LEU A 14 -9.67 -19.28 -2.75
N SER A 15 -8.53 -19.29 -3.44
CA SER A 15 -7.51 -20.36 -3.37
C SER A 15 -6.49 -20.41 -4.51
N GLU A 16 -6.18 -19.31 -5.21
CA GLU A 16 -4.81 -19.23 -5.74
C GLU A 16 -3.90 -18.83 -4.58
N PRO A 17 -2.93 -19.66 -4.16
CA PRO A 17 -1.89 -19.19 -3.26
C PRO A 17 -1.20 -18.04 -3.98
N LEU A 18 -1.29 -16.83 -3.41
CA LEU A 18 -0.47 -15.71 -3.84
C LEU A 18 0.97 -16.23 -3.87
N ALA A 19 1.56 -16.33 -5.06
CA ALA A 19 2.91 -16.81 -5.19
C ALA A 19 3.83 -15.88 -4.39
N GLU A 20 4.48 -16.41 -3.34
CA GLU A 20 5.55 -15.71 -2.63
C GLU A 20 6.72 -15.53 -3.61
N GLY A 21 6.78 -14.37 -4.26
CA GLY A 21 7.79 -14.06 -5.29
C GLY A 21 8.61 -12.81 -5.02
N CYS A 22 8.04 -11.82 -4.30
CA CYS A 22 8.74 -10.56 -4.11
C CYS A 22 10.09 -10.77 -3.41
N THR A 23 11.12 -10.11 -3.94
CA THR A 23 12.47 -10.16 -3.38
C THR A 23 12.84 -8.80 -2.82
N VAL A 24 13.32 -8.75 -1.58
CA VAL A 24 13.74 -7.51 -0.92
C VAL A 24 15.25 -7.44 -0.83
N VAL A 25 15.81 -6.27 -1.19
CA VAL A 25 17.24 -5.97 -1.05
C VAL A 25 17.42 -4.76 -0.16
N MET A 26 18.22 -4.91 0.88
CA MET A 26 18.59 -3.83 1.80
C MET A 26 20.11 -3.74 1.88
N VAL A 27 20.63 -2.51 1.82
CA VAL A 27 22.06 -2.22 1.96
C VAL A 27 22.22 -1.15 3.02
N GLY A 28 22.91 -1.49 4.10
CA GLY A 28 23.30 -0.51 5.12
C GLY A 28 24.47 0.35 4.65
N LYS A 29 24.62 1.53 5.24
CA LYS A 29 25.70 2.49 4.91
C LYS A 29 27.11 1.90 4.96
N ASP A 30 27.37 0.95 5.87
CA ASP A 30 28.69 0.35 6.02
C ASP A 30 28.92 -0.80 5.01
N ALA A 31 27.88 -1.20 4.28
CA ALA A 31 27.91 -2.23 3.25
C ALA A 31 27.89 -1.65 1.81
N SER A 32 27.56 -0.37 1.64
CA SER A 32 27.59 0.32 0.34
C SER A 32 28.96 0.92 0.05
N THR A 33 29.28 1.15 -1.22
CA THR A 33 30.58 1.73 -1.64
C THR A 33 30.68 3.24 -1.42
N ASP A 34 29.56 3.91 -1.13
CA ASP A 34 29.45 5.36 -1.03
C ASP A 34 28.75 5.84 0.26
N SER A 35 28.57 4.96 1.24
CA SER A 35 27.84 5.23 2.49
C SER A 35 26.35 5.56 2.33
N SER A 36 25.76 5.33 1.16
CA SER A 36 24.31 5.39 0.96
C SER A 36 23.59 4.26 1.71
N VAL A 37 22.33 4.49 2.07
CA VAL A 37 21.42 3.44 2.54
C VAL A 37 20.44 3.15 1.42
N MET A 38 20.25 1.87 1.10
CA MET A 38 19.34 1.45 0.05
C MET A 38 18.32 0.45 0.60
N THR A 39 17.06 0.62 0.22
CA THR A 39 15.99 -0.33 0.43
C THR A 39 15.17 -0.41 -0.85
N THR A 40 14.96 -1.62 -1.36
CA THR A 40 14.18 -1.84 -2.58
C THR A 40 13.58 -3.24 -2.57
N HIS A 41 12.58 -3.45 -3.41
CA HIS A 41 12.00 -4.76 -3.64
C HIS A 41 11.57 -4.92 -5.09
N VAL A 42 11.59 -6.17 -5.55
CA VAL A 42 10.89 -6.57 -6.77
C VAL A 42 9.49 -6.97 -6.34
N ALA A 43 8.47 -6.32 -6.86
CA ALA A 43 7.07 -6.62 -6.57
C ALA A 43 6.53 -7.60 -7.62
N ASP A 44 6.43 -8.87 -7.26
CA ASP A 44 6.00 -9.93 -8.17
C ASP A 44 4.47 -9.97 -8.24
N CYS A 45 3.92 -9.33 -9.27
CA CYS A 45 2.48 -9.20 -9.42
C CYS A 45 2.05 -9.04 -10.89
N SER A 46 1.20 -9.95 -11.37
CA SER A 46 0.76 -9.94 -12.78
C SER A 46 -0.27 -8.85 -13.10
N ILE A 47 -1.01 -8.38 -12.10
CA ILE A 47 -2.16 -7.46 -12.27
C ILE A 47 -2.06 -6.18 -11.45
N CYS A 48 -0.90 -5.93 -10.84
CA CYS A 48 -0.68 -4.70 -10.08
C CYS A 48 -0.59 -3.50 -11.02
N ASP A 49 -0.90 -2.34 -10.46
CA ASP A 49 -0.75 -1.06 -11.14
C ASP A 49 0.67 -0.53 -10.95
N TRP A 50 1.37 -0.31 -12.05
CA TRP A 50 2.78 0.12 -12.09
C TRP A 50 2.95 1.61 -12.40
N THR A 51 1.86 2.37 -12.39
CA THR A 51 1.93 3.81 -12.64
C THR A 51 2.64 4.53 -11.48
N TRP A 52 3.45 5.53 -11.83
CA TRP A 52 4.22 6.32 -10.88
C TRP A 52 3.51 7.64 -10.58
N HIS A 53 3.32 7.95 -9.30
CA HIS A 53 2.58 9.11 -8.86
C HIS A 53 3.42 10.02 -7.98
N HIS A 54 3.09 11.31 -8.02
CA HIS A 54 3.64 12.32 -7.13
C HIS A 54 2.50 13.01 -6.41
N VAL A 55 2.58 13.06 -5.08
CA VAL A 55 1.68 13.83 -4.24
C VAL A 55 2.48 15.02 -3.69
N PRO A 56 2.05 16.26 -3.94
CA PRO A 56 2.74 17.43 -3.41
C PRO A 56 2.52 17.55 -1.90
N ALA A 57 3.45 18.24 -1.23
CA ALA A 57 3.26 18.64 0.16
C ALA A 57 2.03 19.55 0.29
N ALA A 58 1.36 19.49 1.42
CA ALA A 58 0.13 20.24 1.65
C ALA A 58 0.00 20.67 3.11
N ASP A 59 -0.51 21.88 3.32
CA ASP A 59 -0.94 22.37 4.61
C ASP A 59 -2.45 22.12 4.78
N HIS A 60 -2.88 21.80 6.00
CA HIS A 60 -4.26 21.44 6.30
C HIS A 60 -4.85 22.32 7.39
N GLU A 61 -6.11 22.72 7.22
CA GLU A 61 -6.83 23.54 8.20
C GLU A 61 -7.02 22.80 9.54
N PRO A 62 -7.05 23.51 10.68
CA PRO A 62 -7.32 22.91 11.98
C PRO A 62 -8.64 22.14 12.01
N GLY A 63 -8.60 20.90 12.50
CA GLY A 63 -9.79 20.03 12.61
C GLY A 63 -10.16 19.31 11.30
N SER A 64 -9.37 19.46 10.24
CA SER A 64 -9.53 18.66 9.03
C SER A 64 -9.31 17.17 9.29
N MET A 65 -9.95 16.33 8.47
CA MET A 65 -9.95 14.88 8.59
C MET A 65 -9.41 14.24 7.30
N ARG A 66 -8.63 13.17 7.46
CA ARG A 66 -8.15 12.31 6.38
C ARG A 66 -9.02 11.06 6.29
N LYS A 67 -9.68 10.86 5.16
CA LYS A 67 -10.42 9.64 4.84
C LYS A 67 -9.50 8.46 4.61
N ILE A 68 -9.90 7.30 5.11
CA ILE A 68 -9.21 6.04 4.90
C ILE A 68 -9.96 5.21 3.86
N TYR A 69 -9.24 4.76 2.84
CA TYR A 69 -9.78 3.97 1.74
C TYR A 69 -9.12 2.61 1.73
N HIS A 70 -9.84 1.59 1.25
CA HIS A 70 -9.24 0.30 1.00
C HIS A 70 -8.59 0.28 -0.40
N ILE A 71 -7.28 0.07 -0.44
CA ILE A 71 -6.47 0.08 -1.65
C ILE A 71 -5.96 -1.34 -1.90
N SER A 72 -6.65 -2.07 -2.78
CA SER A 72 -6.18 -3.39 -3.21
C SER A 72 -4.89 -3.26 -4.03
N GLN A 73 -3.88 -4.05 -3.69
CA GLN A 73 -2.62 -4.14 -4.44
C GLN A 73 -2.85 -4.81 -5.80
N ILE A 74 -3.64 -5.89 -5.78
CA ILE A 74 -3.91 -6.81 -6.89
C ILE A 74 -5.23 -6.49 -7.60
N LYS A 75 -5.62 -5.23 -7.67
CA LYS A 75 -6.77 -4.76 -8.44
C LYS A 75 -6.37 -3.55 -9.26
N THR A 76 -6.65 -3.63 -10.55
CA THR A 76 -6.55 -2.53 -11.50
C THR A 76 -7.76 -2.57 -12.43
N TRP A 77 -7.95 -1.52 -13.22
CA TRP A 77 -9.05 -1.39 -14.16
C TRP A 77 -8.52 -1.12 -15.56
N PRO A 78 -9.26 -1.55 -16.61
CA PRO A 78 -8.99 -1.10 -17.96
C PRO A 78 -8.96 0.44 -18.05
N PRO A 79 -8.07 1.04 -18.88
CA PRO A 79 -7.92 2.50 -18.96
C PRO A 79 -9.20 3.27 -19.31
N ASP A 80 -10.15 2.64 -20.00
CA ASP A 80 -11.45 3.21 -20.37
C ASP A 80 -12.45 3.30 -19.21
N VAL A 81 -12.26 2.49 -18.16
CA VAL A 81 -13.07 2.57 -16.92
C VAL A 81 -12.53 3.66 -15.99
N GLY A 82 -11.20 3.77 -15.89
CA GLY A 82 -10.53 4.76 -15.07
C GLY A 82 -9.21 4.25 -14.50
N LEU A 83 -8.38 5.17 -14.02
CA LEU A 83 -7.10 4.83 -13.39
C LEU A 83 -7.33 4.34 -11.96
N LYS A 84 -6.53 3.35 -11.50
CA LYS A 84 -6.61 2.80 -10.14
C LYS A 84 -6.66 3.89 -9.06
N TRP A 85 -5.82 4.91 -9.20
CA TRP A 85 -5.69 6.00 -8.23
C TRP A 85 -6.81 7.05 -8.28
N ASP A 86 -7.74 6.91 -9.23
CA ASP A 86 -9.02 7.62 -9.19
C ASP A 86 -10.12 6.73 -8.60
N MET A 87 -10.17 5.47 -9.05
CA MET A 87 -11.21 4.50 -8.67
C MET A 87 -11.15 4.07 -7.20
N TYR A 88 -9.97 4.05 -6.57
CA TYR A 88 -9.85 3.59 -5.17
C TYR A 88 -10.69 4.43 -4.19
N LYS A 89 -11.03 5.68 -4.55
CA LYS A 89 -11.85 6.58 -3.75
C LYS A 89 -13.28 6.08 -3.56
N GLU A 90 -13.73 5.13 -4.38
CA GLU A 90 -15.02 4.44 -4.20
C GLU A 90 -15.00 3.46 -3.03
N ASN A 91 -13.82 2.99 -2.61
CA ASN A 91 -13.66 2.02 -1.54
C ASN A 91 -13.44 2.71 -0.17
N TYR A 92 -14.28 3.68 0.17
CA TYR A 92 -14.19 4.36 1.46
C TYR A 92 -14.50 3.39 2.61
N THR A 93 -13.63 3.34 3.61
CA THR A 93 -13.77 2.41 4.75
C THR A 93 -14.81 2.84 5.79
N GLY A 94 -15.32 4.07 5.69
CA GLY A 94 -16.16 4.68 6.74
C GLY A 94 -15.36 5.30 7.88
N VAL A 95 -14.02 5.23 7.84
CA VAL A 95 -13.13 5.74 8.90
C VAL A 95 -12.36 6.96 8.42
N GLU A 96 -12.23 7.94 9.31
CA GLU A 96 -11.37 9.10 9.13
C GLU A 96 -10.43 9.26 10.34
N ILE A 97 -9.25 9.83 10.09
CA ILE A 97 -8.29 10.20 11.14
C ILE A 97 -8.02 11.70 11.07
N PRO A 98 -7.68 12.38 12.18
CA PRO A 98 -7.29 13.78 12.14
C PRO A 98 -6.13 14.01 11.17
N GLN A 99 -6.21 15.09 10.38
CA GLN A 99 -5.08 15.56 9.61
C GLN A 99 -4.01 16.17 10.50
N VAL A 100 -2.77 16.10 10.03
CA VAL A 100 -1.65 16.88 10.61
C VAL A 100 -1.59 18.24 9.92
N PRO A 101 -1.07 19.29 10.56
CA PRO A 101 -1.03 20.64 9.96
C PRO A 101 -0.29 20.70 8.62
N HIS A 102 0.71 19.84 8.42
CA HIS A 102 1.52 19.75 7.22
C HIS A 102 1.81 18.29 6.87
N THR A 103 1.63 17.93 5.61
CA THR A 103 2.04 16.64 5.05
C THR A 103 3.14 16.82 4.03
N TYR A 104 4.11 15.91 4.03
CA TYR A 104 5.25 15.91 3.10
C TYR A 104 4.84 15.52 1.68
N ALA A 105 5.63 15.99 0.70
CA ALA A 105 5.52 15.51 -0.67
C ALA A 105 6.12 14.11 -0.77
N TYR A 106 5.54 13.24 -1.60
CA TYR A 106 6.06 11.89 -1.78
C TYR A 106 5.74 11.28 -3.14
N HIS A 107 6.47 10.22 -3.44
CA HIS A 107 6.24 9.37 -4.59
C HIS A 107 5.74 8.00 -4.17
N HIS A 108 4.83 7.46 -4.98
CA HIS A 108 4.28 6.14 -4.76
C HIS A 108 3.93 5.44 -6.07
N GLY A 109 3.88 4.12 -5.99
CA GLY A 109 3.19 3.24 -6.93
C GLY A 109 2.24 2.40 -6.09
N VAL A 110 2.41 1.07 -6.09
CA VAL A 110 1.67 0.15 -5.21
C VAL A 110 1.83 0.48 -3.71
N PHE A 111 2.99 1.03 -3.33
CA PHE A 111 3.34 1.47 -1.98
C PHE A 111 3.86 2.91 -2.00
N GLY A 112 3.87 3.56 -0.84
CA GLY A 112 4.69 4.76 -0.62
C GLY A 112 6.17 4.41 -0.70
N TYR A 113 6.92 5.08 -1.58
CA TYR A 113 8.32 4.72 -1.86
C TYR A 113 9.33 5.68 -1.26
N MET A 114 9.15 6.98 -1.45
CA MET A 114 10.06 7.98 -0.90
C MET A 114 9.37 9.34 -0.74
N ASN A 115 9.64 10.04 0.37
CA ASN A 115 9.16 11.40 0.59
C ASN A 115 10.29 12.45 0.51
N ASP A 116 9.91 13.73 0.55
CA ASP A 116 10.82 14.87 0.50
C ASP A 116 11.71 15.03 1.75
N GLN A 117 11.50 14.18 2.77
CA GLN A 117 12.34 14.08 3.96
C GLN A 117 13.43 13.01 3.80
N GLN A 118 13.58 12.43 2.61
CA GLN A 118 14.49 11.32 2.30
C GLN A 118 14.20 10.03 3.08
N LEU A 119 12.97 9.87 3.59
CA LEU A 119 12.47 8.60 4.09
C LEU A 119 12.08 7.73 2.90
N ALA A 120 12.57 6.49 2.85
CA ALA A 120 12.20 5.49 1.85
C ALA A 120 11.67 4.20 2.50
N ILE A 121 10.75 3.52 1.81
CA ILE A 121 10.17 2.23 2.23
C ILE A 121 10.22 1.23 1.06
N ALA A 122 10.55 -0.02 1.39
CA ALA A 122 10.31 -1.18 0.54
C ALA A 122 9.42 -2.19 1.28
N GLU A 123 8.61 -2.93 0.53
CA GLU A 123 7.71 -3.94 1.09
C GLU A 123 8.31 -5.35 0.96
N SER A 124 7.87 -6.24 1.85
CA SER A 124 8.24 -7.65 1.86
C SER A 124 7.00 -8.53 1.97
N THR A 125 6.97 -9.63 1.21
CA THR A 125 5.95 -10.69 1.34
C THR A 125 6.15 -11.57 2.58
N ILE A 126 7.14 -11.26 3.44
CA ILE A 126 7.29 -11.96 4.71
C ILE A 126 6.08 -11.64 5.59
N GLY A 127 5.18 -12.61 5.68
CA GLY A 127 3.98 -12.53 6.51
C GLY A 127 4.30 -12.46 8.00
N CYS A 128 3.27 -12.07 8.76
CA CYS A 128 3.28 -12.19 10.21
C CYS A 128 3.14 -13.66 10.64
N ARG A 129 3.54 -13.98 11.88
CA ARG A 129 3.26 -15.28 12.50
C ARG A 129 1.77 -15.60 12.41
N ASP A 130 1.40 -16.85 12.11
CA ASP A 130 0.00 -17.29 11.95
C ASP A 130 -0.94 -16.82 13.07
N LYS A 131 -0.44 -16.84 14.33
CA LYS A 131 -1.18 -16.38 15.51
C LYS A 131 -1.55 -14.88 15.51
N MET A 132 -0.95 -14.08 14.64
CA MET A 132 -1.23 -12.64 14.47
C MET A 132 -2.23 -12.40 13.33
N LYS A 133 -2.68 -13.46 12.64
CA LYS A 133 -3.73 -13.34 11.63
C LYS A 133 -5.04 -12.95 12.31
N ASN A 134 -5.50 -11.75 12.03
CA ASN A 134 -6.79 -11.26 12.50
C ASN A 134 -7.88 -11.71 11.52
N SER A 135 -8.76 -12.62 11.97
CA SER A 135 -9.91 -13.11 11.19
C SER A 135 -11.17 -12.24 11.32
N THR A 136 -11.09 -11.14 12.07
CA THR A 136 -12.21 -10.20 12.24
C THR A 136 -12.09 -9.04 11.24
N PRO A 137 -13.20 -8.36 10.87
CA PRO A 137 -13.16 -7.20 9.98
C PRO A 137 -12.67 -5.92 10.68
N SER A 138 -11.93 -6.03 11.80
CA SER A 138 -11.49 -4.88 12.58
C SER A 138 -10.28 -4.14 11.99
N GLY A 139 -9.55 -4.76 11.05
CA GLY A 139 -8.46 -4.12 10.33
C GLY A 139 -8.98 -3.11 9.32
N VAL A 140 -8.78 -1.82 9.60
CA VAL A 140 -9.20 -0.73 8.71
C VAL A 140 -8.12 -0.36 7.69
N PHE A 141 -6.85 -0.46 8.09
CA PHE A 141 -5.71 -0.08 7.27
C PHE A 141 -5.12 -1.29 6.54
N ASP A 142 -5.05 -1.21 5.22
CA ASP A 142 -4.16 -2.06 4.44
C ASP A 142 -2.73 -1.51 4.43
N ILE A 143 -1.78 -2.38 4.10
CA ILE A 143 -0.35 -2.04 4.09
C ILE A 143 -0.04 -0.89 3.13
N THR A 144 -0.69 -0.82 1.96
CA THR A 144 -0.53 0.31 1.03
C THR A 144 -0.89 1.61 1.73
N THR A 145 -2.05 1.70 2.36
CA THR A 145 -2.49 2.90 3.09
C THR A 145 -1.55 3.26 4.23
N LEU A 146 -1.04 2.27 4.98
CA LEU A 146 -0.06 2.51 6.04
C LEU A 146 1.22 3.16 5.48
N THR A 147 1.75 2.64 4.36
CA THR A 147 2.94 3.24 3.74
C THR A 147 2.71 4.66 3.23
N LEU A 148 1.53 4.96 2.67
CA LEU A 148 1.19 6.32 2.23
C LEU A 148 1.09 7.29 3.41
N ILE A 149 0.46 6.88 4.51
CA ILE A 149 0.37 7.70 5.73
C ILE A 149 1.77 7.95 6.33
N ALA A 150 2.64 6.94 6.32
CA ALA A 150 4.02 7.12 6.75
C ALA A 150 4.77 8.14 5.88
N MET A 151 4.58 8.09 4.55
CA MET A 151 5.16 9.08 3.64
C MET A 151 4.66 10.50 3.93
N GLU A 152 3.35 10.65 4.18
CA GLU A 152 2.72 11.94 4.48
C GLU A 152 3.24 12.55 5.79
N ARG A 153 3.55 11.73 6.80
CA ARG A 153 3.67 12.19 8.19
C ARG A 153 5.04 12.01 8.83
N CYS A 154 5.91 11.15 8.29
CA CYS A 154 7.17 10.80 8.96
C CYS A 154 8.40 11.36 8.22
N LYS A 155 9.41 11.77 8.99
CA LYS A 155 10.70 12.23 8.45
C LYS A 155 11.77 11.15 8.42
N THR A 156 11.62 10.10 9.24
CA THR A 156 12.67 9.09 9.42
C THR A 156 12.09 7.69 9.51
N ALA A 157 12.91 6.68 9.21
CA ALA A 157 12.49 5.27 9.30
C ALA A 157 12.07 4.89 10.73
N ARG A 158 12.75 5.44 11.75
CA ARG A 158 12.44 5.17 13.15
C ARG A 158 11.14 5.81 13.62
N GLU A 159 10.75 6.93 13.01
CA GLU A 159 9.47 7.57 13.24
C GLU A 159 8.34 6.75 12.63
N ALA A 160 8.50 6.28 11.39
CA ALA A 160 7.50 5.44 10.71
C ALA A 160 7.25 4.07 11.39
N ILE A 161 8.20 3.57 12.18
CA ILE A 161 8.09 2.30 12.92
C ILE A 161 7.31 2.45 14.25
N LYS A 162 7.24 3.66 14.82
CA LYS A 162 6.64 3.90 16.15
C LYS A 162 5.14 4.09 16.08
#